data_AF-A0AAD3UBI5-F1
#
_entry.id   AF-A0AAD3UBI5-F1
#
_cell.length_a   1.000
_cell.length_b   1.000
_cell.length_c   1.000
_cell.angle_alpha   90.00
_cell.angle_beta   90.00
_cell.angle_gamma   90.00
#
_symmetry.space_group_name_H-M   'P 1'
#
loop_
_entity.id
_entity.type
_entity.pdbx_description
1 polymer ?
#
loop_
_entity_poly.entity_id
_entity_poly.type
_entity_poly.pdbx_seq_one_letter_code
_entity_poly.pdbx_strand_id
1 'polypeptide(L)' 'MLDVIKVYGVPVSKKDGVLTYISDNYMMKFFGSEVVNEIEISINPM' A
#
# COMPACT_ATOMS: atom_id res chain seq x y z
N MET A 1 11.13 -6.12 -10.13
CA MET A 1 10.65 -5.91 -8.75
C MET A 1 10.13 -4.49 -8.65
N LEU A 2 8.86 -4.30 -8.26
CA LEU A 2 8.24 -2.97 -8.17
C LEU A 2 8.62 -2.33 -6.83
N ASP A 3 9.29 -1.18 -6.88
CA ASP A 3 9.54 -0.36 -5.69
C ASP A 3 8.28 0.48 -5.40
N VAL A 4 7.46 0.00 -4.49
CA VAL A 4 6.17 0.63 -4.15
C VAL A 4 6.36 2.05 -3.62
N ILE A 5 7.40 2.30 -2.82
CA ILE A 5 7.64 3.62 -2.24
C ILE A 5 8.05 4.61 -3.35
N LYS A 6 8.83 4.16 -4.32
CA LYS A 6 9.20 4.99 -5.48
C LYS A 6 7.99 5.34 -6.37
N VAL A 7 7.00 4.45 -6.47
CA VAL A 7 5.84 4.64 -7.35
C VAL A 7 4.71 5.39 -6.65
N TYR A 8 4.39 5.04 -5.40
CA TYR A 8 3.26 5.57 -4.64
C TYR A 8 3.66 6.62 -3.59
N GLY A 9 4.96 6.86 -3.41
CA GLY A 9 5.48 7.81 -2.44
C GLY A 9 5.58 7.25 -1.03
N VAL A 10 5.53 8.14 -0.03
CA VAL A 10 5.64 7.75 1.38
C VAL A 10 4.30 7.19 1.87
N PRO A 11 4.25 5.95 2.39
CA PRO A 11 3.02 5.38 2.94
C PRO A 11 2.63 6.09 4.23
N VAL A 12 1.33 6.09 4.53
CA VAL A 12 0.78 6.62 5.78
C VAL A 12 1.21 5.75 6.97
N SER A 13 1.41 4.45 6.73
CA SER A 13 1.89 3.51 7.74
C SER A 13 2.79 2.45 7.12
N LYS A 14 3.84 2.08 7.87
CA LYS A 14 4.73 0.94 7.61
C LYS A 14 4.82 0.09 8.87
N LYS A 15 4.13 -1.05 8.89
CA LYS A 15 4.11 -1.96 10.04
C LYS A 15 4.19 -3.41 9.57
N ASP A 16 5.07 -4.19 10.19
CA ASP A 16 5.22 -5.64 9.94
C ASP A 16 5.42 -5.99 8.43
N GLY A 17 6.11 -5.14 7.68
CA GLY A 17 6.32 -5.33 6.24
C GLY A 17 5.10 -5.00 5.37
N VAL A 18 4.07 -4.38 5.95
CA VAL A 18 2.89 -3.87 5.23
C VAL A 18 3.03 -2.37 5.01
N LEU A 19 2.81 -1.92 3.78
CA LEU A 19 2.76 -0.51 3.41
C LEU A 19 1.31 -0.11 3.16
N THR A 20 0.81 0.87 3.90
CA THR A 20 -0.58 1.35 3.78
C THR A 20 -0.64 2.74 3.18
N TYR A 21 -1.42 2.89 2.12
CA TYR A 21 -1.73 4.16 1.47
C TYR A 21 -3.22 4.44 1.58
N ILE A 22 -3.57 5.67 1.93
CA ILE A 22 -4.96 6.10 2.10
C ILE A 22 -5.16 7.32 1.19
N SER A 23 -6.21 7.27 0.39
CA SER A 23 -6.75 8.37 -0.41
C SER A 23 -8.20 8.61 0.01
N ASP A 24 -8.83 9.67 -0.51
CA ASP A 24 -10.17 10.11 -0.09
C ASP A 24 -11.25 9.02 -0.23
N ASN A 25 -11.15 8.17 -1.24
CA ASN A 25 -12.15 7.14 -1.57
C ASN A 25 -11.58 5.72 -1.67
N TYR A 26 -10.30 5.51 -1.42
CA TYR A 26 -9.71 4.18 -1.43
C TYR A 26 -8.54 4.03 -0.47
N MET A 27 -8.31 2.79 -0.04
CA MET A 27 -7.16 2.36 0.75
C MET A 27 -6.45 1.24 -0.01
N MET A 28 -5.12 1.31 -0.07
CA MET A 28 -4.27 0.25 -0.63
C MET A 28 -3.31 -0.25 0.44
N LYS A 29 -3.17 -1.58 0.57
CA LYS A 29 -2.15 -2.22 1.39
C LYS A 29 -1.29 -3.14 0.54
N PHE A 30 0.01 -2.98 0.65
CA PHE A 30 1.00 -3.86 0.01
C PHE A 30 1.64 -4.73 1.07
N PHE A 31 1.63 -6.05 0.88
CA PHE A 31 2.17 -7.01 1.82
C PHE A 31 3.47 -7.62 1.31
N GLY A 32 4.53 -7.54 2.10
CA GLY A 32 5.82 -8.17 1.83
C GLY A 32 7.00 -7.24 2.14
N SER A 33 7.98 -7.73 2.91
CA SER A 33 9.08 -6.93 3.46
C SER A 33 10.12 -6.49 2.42
N GLU A 34 10.33 -7.29 1.38
CA GLU A 34 11.31 -7.05 0.31
C GLU A 34 10.67 -7.07 -1.08
N VAL A 35 9.66 -7.92 -1.30
CA VAL A 35 8.91 -8.02 -2.55
C VAL A 35 7.43 -8.00 -2.20
N VAL A 36 6.63 -7.24 -2.96
CA VAL A 36 5.18 -7.27 -2.83
C VAL A 36 4.67 -8.65 -3.25
N ASN A 37 4.08 -9.36 -2.31
CA ASN A 37 3.44 -10.66 -2.53
C ASN A 37 1.94 -10.50 -2.77
N GLU A 38 1.31 -9.58 -2.05
CA GLU A 38 -0.14 -9.37 -2.07
C GLU A 38 -0.47 -7.88 -2.04
N ILE A 39 -1.58 -7.52 -2.68
CA ILE A 39 -2.13 -6.16 -2.68
C ILE A 39 -3.61 -6.25 -2.29
N GLU A 40 -4.00 -5.56 -1.22
CA GLU A 40 -5.39 -5.36 -0.85
C GLU A 40 -5.82 -3.94 -1.25
N ILE A 41 -6.93 -3.82 -1.97
CA ILE A 41 -7.51 -2.54 -2.35
C ILE A 41 -8.95 -2.50 -1.82
N SER A 42 -9.23 -1.54 -0.94
CA SER A 42 -10.58 -1.24 -0.48
C SER A 42 -11.04 0.06 -1.09
N ILE A 43 -12.14 0.03 -1.84
CA ILE A 43 -12.76 1.22 -2.42
C ILE A 43 -14.01 1.52 -1.61
N ASN A 44 -14.10 2.72 -1.07
CA ASN A 44 -15.32 3.24 -0.46
C ASN A 44 -15.95 4.21 -1.47
N PRO A 45 -16.86 3.74 -2.33
CA PRO A 45 -17.63 4.64 -3.18
C PRO A 45 -18.51 5.50 -2.26
N MET A 46 -18.28 6.82 -2.30
CA MET A 46 -19.21 7.81 -1.77
C MET A 46 -20.44 7.92 -2.65
#